data_AF-A0A368NBH0-F1
#
_entry.id   AF-A0A368NBH0-F1
#
_cell.length_a   1.000
_cell.length_b   1.000
_cell.length_c   1.000
_cell.angle_alpha   90.00
_cell.angle_beta   90.00
_cell.angle_gamma   90.00
#
_symmetry.space_group_name_H-M   'P 1'
#
loop_
_entity.id
_entity.type
_entity.pdbx_description
1 polymer ?
#
loop_
_entity_poly.entity_id
_entity_poly.type
_entity_poly.pdbx_seq_one_letter_code
_entity_poly.pdbx_strand_id
1 'polypeptide(L)'
;MTRAILAGPDRDGLGAALEVQGLDVTRVEGILTASVLDGAGVADADLFVLTDLDEATAIPVVKDRNPDARVVVYSHDSLPNFARGQADLAMDPDLFGVDMVAEELA
;
A
#
# COMPACT_ATOMS: atom_id res chain seq x y z
N MET A 1 -8.85 -5.98 13.66
CA MET A 1 -9.31 -5.53 12.34
C MET A 1 -8.11 -4.89 11.70
N THR A 2 -7.64 -5.45 10.59
CA THR A 2 -6.40 -5.05 9.94
C THR A 2 -6.54 -3.63 9.39
N ARG A 3 -5.66 -2.72 9.80
CA ARG A 3 -5.63 -1.31 9.38
C ARG A 3 -4.78 -1.18 8.13
N ALA A 4 -5.40 -0.85 7.01
CA ALA A 4 -4.72 -0.72 5.73
C ALA A 4 -4.69 0.73 5.29
N ILE A 5 -3.53 1.19 4.81
CA ILE A 5 -3.41 2.44 4.07
C ILE A 5 -3.26 2.07 2.59
N LEU A 6 -4.20 2.53 1.76
CA LEU A 6 -4.09 2.44 0.31
C LEU A 6 -3.64 3.80 -0.23
N ALA A 7 -2.43 3.84 -0.78
CA ALA A 7 -1.79 5.06 -1.24
C ALA A 7 -1.63 5.07 -2.76
N GLY A 8 -2.12 6.14 -3.39
CA GLY A 8 -2.15 6.32 -4.85
C GLY A 8 -3.53 6.03 -5.47
N PRO A 9 -3.66 6.22 -6.80
CA PRO A 9 -4.92 6.01 -7.51
C PRO A 9 -5.37 4.55 -7.50
N ASP A 10 -6.58 4.29 -7.00
CA ASP A 10 -7.18 2.95 -6.92
C ASP A 10 -7.89 2.56 -8.24
N ARG A 11 -7.12 2.39 -9.31
CA ARG A 11 -7.68 2.14 -10.66
C ARG A 11 -8.36 0.78 -10.79
N ASP A 12 -7.80 -0.23 -10.13
CA ASP A 12 -8.26 -1.61 -10.18
C ASP A 12 -9.33 -1.94 -9.11
N GLY A 13 -9.61 -1.00 -8.20
CA GLY A 13 -10.64 -1.13 -7.16
C GLY A 13 -10.22 -1.99 -5.96
N LEU A 14 -8.91 -2.06 -5.67
CA LEU A 14 -8.35 -2.84 -4.57
C LEU A 14 -8.86 -2.36 -3.21
N GLY A 15 -9.06 -1.06 -3.01
CA GLY A 15 -9.54 -0.55 -1.74
C GLY A 15 -10.92 -1.10 -1.38
N ALA A 16 -11.84 -1.15 -2.35
CA ALA A 16 -13.16 -1.71 -2.16
C ALA A 16 -13.11 -3.23 -1.91
N ALA A 17 -12.24 -3.94 -2.63
CA ALA A 17 -12.04 -5.37 -2.43
C ALA A 17 -11.50 -5.70 -1.03
N LEU A 18 -10.56 -4.90 -0.50
CA LEU A 18 -10.05 -5.05 0.86
C LEU A 18 -11.14 -4.78 1.92
N GLU A 19 -11.99 -3.77 1.71
CA GLU A 19 -13.12 -3.51 2.62
C GLU A 19 -14.11 -4.68 2.65
N VAL A 20 -14.35 -5.34 1.51
CA VAL A 20 -15.19 -6.55 1.43
C VAL A 20 -14.60 -7.70 2.26
N GLN A 21 -13.27 -7.80 2.33
CA GLN A 21 -12.58 -8.76 3.20
C GLN A 21 -12.54 -8.35 4.69
N GLY A 22 -13.04 -7.15 5.03
CA GLY A 22 -13.16 -6.68 6.41
C GLY A 22 -11.97 -5.87 6.94
N LEU A 23 -11.10 -5.36 6.06
CA LEU A 23 -10.05 -4.43 6.44
C LEU A 23 -10.60 -3.01 6.68
N ASP A 24 -9.96 -2.27 7.59
CA ASP A 24 -10.21 -0.84 7.81
C ASP A 24 -9.28 -0.04 6.89
N VAL A 25 -9.81 0.39 5.72
CA VAL A 25 -9.01 0.99 4.65
C VAL A 25 -9.05 2.53 4.70
N THR A 26 -7.89 3.13 4.95
CA THR A 26 -7.65 4.57 4.79
C THR A 26 -7.05 4.83 3.41
N ARG A 27 -7.74 5.62 2.57
CA ARG A 27 -7.27 5.97 1.22
C ARG A 27 -6.55 7.31 1.24
N VAL A 28 -5.39 7.37 0.59
CA VAL A 28 -4.54 8.55 0.48
C VAL A 28 -4.15 8.74 -0.98
N GLU A 29 -4.48 9.90 -1.55
CA GLU A 29 -4.14 10.23 -2.93
C GLU A 29 -3.20 11.45 -2.99
N GLY A 30 -2.48 11.57 -4.11
CA GLY A 30 -1.53 12.66 -4.33
C GLY A 30 -0.20 12.44 -3.62
N ILE A 31 0.46 13.53 -3.22
CA ILE A 31 1.85 13.51 -2.74
C ILE A 31 1.94 12.91 -1.33
N LEU A 32 2.74 11.85 -1.18
CA LEU A 32 2.87 11.07 0.05
C LEU A 32 3.96 11.61 0.98
N THR A 33 3.74 12.83 1.48
CA THR A 33 4.65 13.42 2.48
C THR A 33 4.56 12.68 3.83
N ALA A 34 5.62 12.76 4.64
CA ALA A 34 5.60 12.20 6.00
C ALA A 34 4.40 12.66 6.83
N SER A 35 4.05 13.96 6.77
CA SER A 35 2.88 14.50 7.47
C SER A 35 1.55 13.94 6.97
N VAL A 36 1.45 13.64 5.67
CA VAL A 36 0.25 13.01 5.09
C VAL A 36 0.10 11.58 5.60
N LEU A 37 1.21 10.82 5.62
CA LEU A 37 1.23 9.45 6.14
C LEU A 37 0.96 9.40 7.65
N ASP A 38 1.51 10.33 8.42
CA ASP A 38 1.24 10.47 9.85
C ASP A 38 -0.26 10.75 10.09
N GLY A 39 -0.86 11.66 9.30
CA GLY A 39 -2.29 11.95 9.35
C GLY A 39 -3.18 10.76 8.94
N ALA A 40 -2.68 9.89 8.07
CA ALA A 40 -3.34 8.65 7.67
C ALA A 40 -3.19 7.51 8.70
N GLY A 41 -2.42 7.72 9.77
CA GLY A 41 -2.24 6.74 10.84
C GLY A 41 -1.21 5.65 10.53
N VAL A 42 -0.16 5.97 9.75
CA VAL A 42 0.90 5.01 9.38
C VAL A 42 1.58 4.34 10.57
N ALA A 43 1.66 5.04 11.72
CA ALA A 43 2.28 4.54 12.94
C ALA A 43 1.64 3.25 13.47
N ASP A 44 0.34 3.06 13.24
CA ASP A 44 -0.43 1.91 13.73
C ASP A 44 -1.01 1.08 12.57
N ALA A 45 -0.58 1.32 11.33
CA ALA A 45 -1.03 0.57 10.17
C ALA A 45 -0.42 -0.83 10.15
N ASP A 46 -1.24 -1.85 9.92
CA ASP A 46 -0.77 -3.23 9.72
C ASP A 46 -0.28 -3.43 8.27
N LEU A 47 -0.91 -2.73 7.32
CA LEU A 47 -0.69 -2.86 5.88
C LEU A 47 -0.57 -1.47 5.24
N PHE A 48 0.45 -1.28 4.41
CA PHE A 48 0.58 -0.14 3.51
C PHE A 48 0.65 -0.66 2.07
N VAL A 49 -0.33 -0.29 1.25
CA VAL A 49 -0.40 -0.65 -0.16
C VAL A 49 -0.10 0.58 -1.01
N LEU A 50 0.94 0.52 -1.83
CA LEU A 50 1.28 1.56 -2.80
C LEU A 50 0.85 1.14 -4.21
N THR A 51 0.04 1.96 -4.84
CA THR A 51 -0.46 1.75 -6.22
C THR A 51 0.21 2.66 -7.25
N ASP A 52 0.86 3.73 -6.77
CA ASP A 52 1.57 4.70 -7.60
C ASP A 52 3.07 4.68 -7.31
N LEU A 53 3.87 4.20 -8.26
CA LEU A 53 5.31 4.11 -8.10
C LEU A 53 6.05 5.42 -8.35
N ASP A 54 5.39 6.47 -8.83
CA ASP A 54 5.96 7.83 -8.80
C ASP A 54 6.19 8.29 -7.35
N GLU A 55 5.43 7.74 -6.40
CA GLU A 55 5.55 8.00 -4.96
C GLU A 55 6.30 6.87 -4.22
N ALA A 56 7.14 6.07 -4.90
CA ALA A 56 7.90 4.97 -4.29
C ALA A 56 8.83 5.40 -3.13
N THR A 57 9.14 6.69 -3.01
CA THR A 57 9.88 7.27 -1.88
C THR A 57 9.09 7.25 -0.58
N ALA A 58 7.77 7.02 -0.61
CA ALA A 58 6.95 6.81 0.58
C ALA A 58 7.34 5.52 1.32
N ILE A 59 7.82 4.49 0.62
CA ILE A 59 8.18 3.18 1.22
C ILE A 59 9.21 3.33 2.36
N PRO A 60 10.38 3.98 2.17
CA PRO A 60 11.31 4.20 3.27
C PRO A 60 10.74 5.08 4.38
N VAL A 61 9.84 6.02 4.07
CA VAL A 61 9.19 6.87 5.10
C VAL A 61 8.23 6.05 5.96
N VAL A 62 7.44 5.15 5.35
CA VAL A 62 6.57 4.20 6.06
C VAL A 62 7.41 3.34 6.99
N LYS A 63 8.49 2.73 6.48
CA LYS A 63 9.37 1.87 7.31
C LYS A 63 10.10 2.63 8.42
N ASP A 64 10.41 3.91 8.24
CA ASP A 64 10.98 4.76 9.30
C ASP A 64 9.95 5.04 10.42
N ARG A 65 8.68 5.22 10.06
CA ARG A 65 7.59 5.51 11.01
C ARG A 65 7.05 4.27 11.69
N ASN A 66 6.94 3.18 10.94
CA ASN A 66 6.42 1.90 11.37
C ASN A 66 7.20 0.78 10.66
N PRO A 67 8.27 0.28 11.30
CA PRO A 67 9.07 -0.82 10.75
C PRO A 67 8.30 -2.13 10.55
N ASP A 68 7.22 -2.32 11.31
CA ASP A 68 6.44 -3.54 11.35
C ASP A 68 5.30 -3.56 10.30
N ALA A 69 4.92 -2.39 9.75
CA ALA A 69 3.94 -2.32 8.68
C ALA A 69 4.37 -3.16 7.48
N ARG A 70 3.48 -4.06 7.01
CA ARG A 70 3.69 -4.82 5.79
C ARG A 70 3.52 -3.88 4.59
N VAL A 71 4.55 -3.74 3.78
CA VAL A 71 4.55 -2.88 2.58
C VAL A 71 4.30 -3.72 1.34
N VAL A 72 3.22 -3.43 0.65
CA VAL A 72 2.79 -4.09 -0.58
C VAL A 72 2.75 -3.08 -1.71
N VAL A 73 3.30 -3.44 -2.85
CA VAL A 73 3.18 -2.67 -4.09
C VAL A 73 2.19 -3.41 -4.98
N TYR A 74 1.15 -2.72 -5.44
CA TYR A 74 0.18 -3.24 -6.39
C TYR A 74 0.07 -2.28 -7.56
N SER A 75 0.92 -2.46 -8.56
CA SER A 75 1.10 -1.50 -9.64
C SER A 75 1.58 -2.20 -10.92
N HIS A 76 1.19 -1.66 -12.08
CA HIS A 76 1.69 -2.10 -13.39
C HIS A 76 3.15 -1.69 -13.63
N ASP A 77 3.66 -0.74 -12.85
CA ASP A 77 5.00 -0.23 -12.99
C ASP A 77 6.02 -1.09 -12.22
N SER A 78 7.29 -0.98 -12.63
CA SER A 78 8.37 -1.73 -11.98
C SER A 78 8.89 -1.02 -10.73
N LEU A 79 8.89 -1.73 -9.59
CA LEU A 79 9.44 -1.23 -8.34
C LEU A 79 10.92 -0.78 -8.50
N PRO A 80 11.24 0.49 -8.19
CA PRO A 80 12.60 1.01 -8.26
C PRO A 80 13.57 0.27 -7.33
N ASN A 81 14.82 0.15 -7.77
CA ASN A 81 15.84 -0.66 -7.07
C ASN A 81 16.06 -0.27 -5.61
N PHE A 82 15.95 1.02 -5.26
CA PHE A 82 16.17 1.48 -3.89
C PHE A 82 15.08 0.97 -2.93
N ALA A 83 13.86 0.73 -3.41
CA ALA A 83 12.72 0.31 -2.60
C ALA A 83 12.56 -1.22 -2.53
N ARG A 84 13.22 -1.98 -3.42
CA ARG A 84 13.09 -3.45 -3.50
C ARG A 84 13.42 -4.19 -2.20
N GLY A 85 14.36 -3.67 -1.42
CA GLY A 85 14.73 -4.27 -0.14
C GLY A 85 13.78 -3.94 1.02
N GLN A 86 12.81 -3.05 0.80
CA GLN A 86 11.91 -2.51 1.83
C GLN A 86 10.45 -2.84 1.58
N ALA A 87 10.06 -3.13 0.34
CA ALA A 87 8.76 -3.70 0.03
C ALA A 87 8.75 -5.20 0.38
N ASP A 88 7.70 -5.64 1.06
CA ASP A 88 7.53 -7.03 1.45
C ASP A 88 6.95 -7.86 0.29
N LEU A 89 6.07 -7.25 -0.53
CA LEU A 89 5.54 -7.84 -1.76
C LEU A 89 5.42 -6.78 -2.87
N ALA A 90 5.57 -7.23 -4.11
CA ALA A 90 5.24 -6.45 -5.30
C ALA A 90 4.43 -7.34 -6.25
N MET A 91 3.24 -6.87 -6.63
CA MET A 91 2.26 -7.59 -7.43
C MET A 91 1.81 -6.72 -8.59
N ASP A 92 1.78 -7.32 -9.79
CA ASP A 92 1.32 -6.68 -11.02
C ASP A 92 -0.18 -6.99 -11.22
N PRO A 93 -1.07 -5.98 -11.33
CA PRO A 93 -2.49 -6.20 -11.59
C PRO A 93 -2.80 -7.00 -12.86
N ASP A 94 -1.92 -6.95 -13.87
CA ASP A 94 -2.07 -7.75 -15.10
C ASP A 94 -1.83 -9.26 -14.87
N LEU A 95 -1.19 -9.62 -13.75
CA LEU A 95 -0.88 -11.00 -13.36
C LEU A 95 -1.72 -11.49 -12.18
N PHE A 96 -2.09 -10.59 -11.27
CA PHE A 96 -2.81 -10.90 -10.04
C PHE A 96 -4.08 -10.06 -9.95
N GLY A 97 -5.23 -10.72 -10.14
CA GLY A 97 -6.54 -10.07 -10.09
C GLY A 97 -6.89 -9.55 -8.70
N VAL A 98 -7.62 -8.44 -8.66
CA VAL A 98 -7.92 -7.67 -7.43
C VAL A 98 -8.57 -8.50 -6.32
N ASP A 99 -9.52 -9.37 -6.65
CA ASP A 99 -10.22 -10.18 -5.65
C ASP A 99 -9.28 -11.18 -4.97
N MET A 100 -8.40 -11.82 -5.74
CA MET A 100 -7.38 -12.74 -5.23
C MET A 100 -6.40 -11.98 -4.32
N VAL A 101 -5.94 -10.81 -4.77
CA VAL A 101 -5.00 -10.00 -3.99
C VAL A 101 -5.63 -9.55 -2.67
N ALA A 102 -6.88 -9.12 -2.69
CA ALA A 102 -7.58 -8.71 -1.48
C ALA A 102 -7.73 -9.87 -0.48
N GLU A 103 -8.07 -11.08 -0.95
CA GLU A 103 -8.15 -12.28 -0.11
C GLU A 103 -6.79 -12.62 0.53
N GLU A 104 -5.69 -12.55 -0.23
CA GLU A 104 -4.33 -12.84 0.25
C GLU A 104 -3.78 -11.78 1.23
N LEU A 105 -4.36 -10.57 1.26
CA LEU A 105 -3.93 -9.47 2.11
C LEU A 105 -4.76 -9.31 3.39
N ALA A 106 -5.87 -10.04 3.53
CA ALA A 106 -6.77 -10.00 4.69
C ALA A 106 -6.26 -10.84 5.87
#